data_AF-A0A9D4ZBF3-F1
#
_entry.id   AF-A0A9D4ZBF3-F1
#
_cell.length_a   1.000
_cell.length_b   1.000
_cell.length_c   1.000
_cell.angle_alpha   90.00
_cell.angle_beta   90.00
_cell.angle_gamma   90.00
#
_symmetry.space_group_name_H-M   'P 1'
#
loop_
_entity.id
_entity.type
_entity.pdbx_description
1 polymer ?
#
loop_
_entity_poly.entity_id
_entity_poly.type
_entity_poly.pdbx_seq_one_letter_code
_entity_poly.pdbx_strand_id
1 'polypeptide(L)'
;MDLTLGVSLVGQLRAELKLTKCLGLRHNCRTVVRSLKSGDNEASGDADVQQTLVDIIRLETGKVRVSDYIQDKAKLLSNIADQAMLESDRIATDALKDFDEASAKTIKAIDEGFQAVEEQLASDLAEINSGQEELDEFEKSVQNARSQGLFFKGLYKPLKRWKDRDPAEQEAIREEANQIAETTGALMKSKSRKNLYILLIFLMGFLLVESVTSAERSLSGIIVSIIIISLLSIQLLFEKSISSRKDDTE
;
A
#
# COMPACT_ATOMS: atom_id res chain seq x y z
N MET A 1 17.71 3.01 1.47
CA MET A 1 16.89 2.14 2.34
C MET A 1 16.35 1.04 1.45
N ASP A 2 16.95 -0.12 1.63
CA ASP A 2 17.00 -1.25 0.71
C ASP A 2 15.65 -1.97 0.51
N LEU A 3 15.25 -2.12 -0.76
CA LEU A 3 14.14 -2.98 -1.20
C LEU A 3 14.62 -4.31 -1.82
N THR A 4 15.89 -4.67 -1.62
CA THR A 4 16.48 -5.93 -2.10
C THR A 4 16.15 -7.15 -1.23
N LEU A 5 15.34 -7.00 -0.18
CA LEU A 5 14.99 -8.09 0.76
C LEU A 5 13.76 -8.93 0.35
N GLY A 6 13.05 -8.58 -0.73
CA GLY A 6 11.84 -9.31 -1.14
C GLY A 6 12.07 -10.53 -2.04
N VAL A 7 13.19 -10.59 -2.76
CA VAL A 7 13.43 -11.63 -3.79
C VAL A 7 14.23 -12.83 -3.25
N SER A 8 14.87 -12.70 -2.08
CA SER A 8 15.68 -13.77 -1.50
C SER A 8 14.84 -14.89 -0.86
N LEU A 9 13.58 -14.65 -0.47
CA LEU A 9 12.81 -15.66 0.25
C LEU A 9 12.22 -16.75 -0.66
N VAL A 10 11.96 -16.43 -1.94
CA VAL A 10 11.45 -17.40 -2.93
C VAL A 10 12.58 -18.27 -3.50
N GLY A 11 13.82 -17.75 -3.52
CA GLY A 11 15.01 -18.54 -3.86
C GLY A 11 15.47 -19.49 -2.74
N GLN A 12 15.26 -19.11 -1.48
CA GLN A 12 15.76 -19.85 -0.32
C GLN A 12 14.85 -21.02 0.12
N LEU A 13 13.58 -21.02 -0.28
CA LEU A 13 12.68 -22.17 -0.09
C LEU A 13 12.83 -23.27 -1.15
N ARG A 14 13.62 -23.04 -2.22
CA ARG A 14 13.92 -24.05 -3.23
C ARG A 14 15.15 -24.91 -2.91
N ALA A 15 15.94 -24.52 -1.91
CA ALA A 15 17.18 -25.21 -1.54
C ALA A 15 17.00 -26.28 -0.44
N GLU A 16 15.94 -26.20 0.38
CA GLU A 16 15.68 -27.15 1.47
C GLU A 16 14.86 -28.40 1.05
N LEU A 17 14.49 -28.53 -0.22
CA LEU A 17 13.81 -29.72 -0.74
C LEU A 17 14.72 -30.62 -1.59
N LYS A 18 16.01 -30.71 -1.22
CA LYS A 18 16.95 -31.67 -1.79
C LYS A 18 17.55 -32.66 -0.78
N LEU A 19 17.10 -32.65 0.47
CA LEU A 19 17.68 -33.52 1.50
C LEU A 19 16.67 -34.32 2.31
N THR A 20 15.80 -35.07 1.64
CA THR A 20 15.14 -36.25 2.22
C THR A 20 15.18 -37.43 1.24
N LYS A 21 16.36 -37.64 0.63
CA LYS A 21 16.77 -38.94 0.07
C LYS A 21 17.62 -39.67 1.10
N CYS A 22 16.99 -40.19 2.14
CA CYS A 22 17.55 -41.22 3.02
C CYS A 22 16.40 -42.01 3.66
N LEU A 23 15.77 -42.87 2.85
CA LEU A 23 15.34 -44.20 3.28
C LEU A 23 15.99 -45.10 2.24
N GLY A 24 17.07 -45.81 2.53
CA GLY A 24 17.28 -46.60 3.73
C GLY A 24 17.30 -48.05 3.26
N LEU A 25 18.51 -48.55 3.08
CA LEU A 25 18.86 -49.98 3.00
C LEU A 25 18.22 -50.78 1.86
N ARG A 26 18.89 -50.77 0.72
CA ARG A 26 18.89 -51.90 -0.22
C ARG A 26 19.89 -52.95 0.28
N HIS A 27 19.60 -53.53 1.43
CA HIS A 27 20.17 -54.77 1.93
C HIS A 27 19.10 -55.37 2.83
N ASN A 28 18.44 -56.45 2.40
CA ASN A 28 18.87 -57.78 2.79
C ASN A 28 17.98 -58.86 2.19
N CYS A 29 18.51 -60.08 2.23
CA CYS A 29 17.78 -61.35 2.24
C CYS A 29 17.11 -61.75 0.91
N ARG A 30 17.71 -62.64 0.12
CA ARG A 30 18.06 -64.04 0.37
C ARG A 30 17.24 -64.85 -0.63
N THR A 31 17.86 -65.12 -1.77
CA THR A 31 17.83 -66.46 -2.34
C THR A 31 18.18 -67.44 -1.21
N VAL A 32 17.15 -67.96 -0.53
CA VAL A 32 17.24 -69.24 0.18
C VAL A 32 16.52 -70.23 -0.71
N VAL A 33 17.22 -70.67 -1.75
CA VAL A 33 17.06 -72.04 -2.22
C VAL A 33 17.71 -72.88 -1.13
N ARG A 34 16.97 -73.20 -0.07
CA ARG A 34 17.39 -74.23 0.87
C ARG A 34 17.12 -75.55 0.17
N SER A 35 18.15 -76.02 -0.52
CA SER A 35 18.31 -77.42 -0.91
C SER A 35 18.11 -78.26 0.36
N LEU A 36 16.93 -78.88 0.48
CA LEU A 36 16.73 -80.04 1.33
C LEU A 36 16.64 -81.24 0.39
N LYS A 37 17.74 -81.98 0.36
CA LYS A 37 17.85 -83.26 -0.32
C LYS A 37 17.15 -84.30 0.56
N SER A 38 16.04 -84.83 0.09
CA SER A 38 15.60 -86.21 0.35
C SER A 38 14.71 -86.56 -0.84
N GLY A 39 15.02 -87.61 -1.59
CA GLY A 39 14.63 -88.94 -1.16
C GLY A 39 13.21 -89.17 -1.67
N ASP A 40 13.12 -90.07 -2.65
CA ASP A 40 11.99 -90.37 -3.52
C ASP A 40 10.57 -90.26 -2.93
N ASN A 41 9.67 -89.82 -3.83
CA ASN A 41 8.22 -90.08 -3.94
C ASN A 41 7.22 -89.11 -3.30
N GLU A 42 6.20 -88.84 -4.12
CA GLU A 42 4.89 -88.22 -3.90
C GLU A 42 4.74 -86.69 -3.98
N ALA A 43 4.02 -86.30 -5.03
CA ALA A 43 3.47 -84.98 -5.26
C ALA A 43 2.43 -84.63 -4.18
N SER A 44 2.83 -83.84 -3.20
CA SER A 44 1.90 -83.12 -2.35
C SER A 44 2.45 -81.72 -2.10
N GLY A 45 1.84 -80.73 -2.74
CA GLY A 45 2.21 -79.33 -2.58
C GLY A 45 1.88 -78.83 -1.18
N ASP A 46 2.81 -78.13 -0.56
CA ASP A 46 2.64 -77.51 0.75
C ASP A 46 1.55 -76.42 0.68
N ALA A 47 0.47 -76.58 1.45
CA ALA A 47 -0.73 -75.76 1.37
C ALA A 47 -0.45 -74.28 1.75
N ASP A 48 0.54 -74.05 2.62
CA ASP A 48 0.92 -72.72 3.12
C ASP A 48 1.65 -71.90 2.04
N VAL A 49 2.53 -72.56 1.27
CA VAL A 49 3.24 -71.93 0.14
C VAL A 49 2.27 -71.58 -1.00
N GLN A 50 1.24 -72.40 -1.22
CA GLN A 50 0.20 -72.12 -2.22
C GLN A 50 -0.70 -70.95 -1.79
N GLN A 51 -1.07 -70.84 -0.51
CA GLN A 51 -1.85 -69.71 0.00
C GLN A 51 -1.06 -68.39 -0.08
N THR A 52 0.22 -68.41 0.29
CA THR A 52 1.09 -67.23 0.24
C THR A 52 1.27 -66.71 -1.19
N LEU A 53 1.39 -67.62 -2.17
CA LEU A 53 1.47 -67.24 -3.59
C LEU A 53 0.17 -66.59 -4.09
N VAL A 54 -0.98 -67.12 -3.70
CA VAL A 54 -2.29 -66.54 -4.03
C VAL A 54 -2.44 -65.13 -3.45
N ASP A 55 -1.98 -64.91 -2.22
CA ASP A 55 -2.06 -63.59 -1.58
C ASP A 55 -1.12 -62.56 -2.21
N ILE A 56 0.09 -62.97 -2.62
CA ILE A 56 1.01 -62.12 -3.39
C ILE A 56 0.40 -61.76 -4.75
N ILE A 57 -0.17 -62.74 -5.46
CA ILE A 57 -0.84 -62.50 -6.76
C ILE A 57 -2.05 -61.56 -6.59
N ARG A 58 -2.85 -61.73 -5.53
CA ARG A 58 -3.97 -60.81 -5.22
C ARG A 58 -3.48 -59.40 -4.90
N LEU A 59 -2.40 -59.26 -4.13
CA LEU A 59 -1.79 -57.98 -3.79
C LEU A 59 -1.21 -57.28 -5.02
N GLU A 60 -0.53 -58.02 -5.89
CA GLU A 60 0.05 -57.49 -7.12
C GLU A 60 -1.05 -57.04 -8.09
N THR A 61 -2.13 -57.82 -8.21
CA THR A 61 -3.32 -57.44 -8.99
C THR A 61 -4.02 -56.21 -8.42
N GLY A 62 -4.12 -56.09 -7.09
CA GLY A 62 -4.69 -54.92 -6.43
C GLY A 62 -3.83 -53.66 -6.61
N LYS A 63 -2.50 -53.81 -6.57
CA LYS A 63 -1.54 -52.72 -6.78
C LYS A 63 -1.61 -52.14 -8.19
N VAL A 64 -1.71 -52.98 -9.22
CA VAL A 64 -1.84 -52.52 -10.61
C VAL A 64 -3.10 -51.66 -10.78
N ARG A 65 -4.25 -52.12 -10.27
CA ARG A 65 -5.52 -51.40 -10.37
C ARG A 65 -5.50 -50.02 -9.68
N VAL A 66 -4.86 -49.92 -8.51
CA VAL A 66 -4.73 -48.66 -7.79
C VAL A 66 -3.71 -47.73 -8.47
N SER A 67 -2.62 -48.29 -9.02
CA SER A 67 -1.62 -47.54 -9.76
C SER A 67 -2.22 -46.88 -11.01
N ASP A 68 -3.02 -47.61 -11.77
CA ASP A 68 -3.67 -47.08 -12.98
C ASP A 68 -4.65 -45.95 -12.63
N TYR A 69 -5.45 -46.13 -11.57
CA TYR A 69 -6.36 -45.07 -11.09
C TYR A 69 -5.61 -43.81 -10.65
N ILE A 70 -4.50 -43.95 -9.92
CA ILE A 70 -3.67 -42.81 -9.51
C ILE A 70 -3.07 -42.13 -10.74
N GLN A 71 -2.61 -42.90 -11.72
CA GLN A 71 -2.02 -42.36 -12.94
C GLN A 71 -3.05 -41.59 -13.80
N ASP A 72 -4.28 -42.09 -13.90
CA ASP A 72 -5.35 -41.41 -14.62
C ASP A 72 -5.79 -40.12 -13.92
N LYS A 73 -5.87 -40.13 -12.59
CA LYS A 73 -6.15 -38.91 -11.81
C LYS A 73 -4.99 -37.91 -11.90
N ALA A 74 -3.75 -38.35 -11.92
CA ALA A 74 -2.59 -37.48 -12.12
C ALA A 74 -2.62 -36.81 -13.50
N LYS A 75 -2.95 -37.55 -14.56
CA LYS A 75 -3.13 -36.96 -15.91
C LYS A 75 -4.27 -35.95 -15.96
N LEU A 76 -5.41 -36.26 -15.33
CA LEU A 76 -6.54 -35.35 -15.26
C LEU A 76 -6.15 -34.03 -14.55
N LEU A 77 -5.50 -34.13 -13.39
CA LEU A 77 -5.04 -32.96 -12.65
C LEU A 77 -3.98 -32.16 -13.42
N SER A 78 -3.09 -32.83 -14.15
CA SER A 78 -2.12 -32.16 -15.02
C SER A 78 -2.82 -31.35 -16.12
N ASN A 79 -3.80 -31.94 -16.81
CA ASN A 79 -4.54 -31.24 -17.88
C ASN A 79 -5.31 -30.02 -17.34
N ILE A 80 -5.93 -30.16 -16.15
CA ILE A 80 -6.61 -29.05 -15.49
C ILE A 80 -5.61 -27.94 -15.12
N ALA A 81 -4.42 -28.31 -14.61
CA ALA A 81 -3.38 -27.35 -14.27
C ALA A 81 -2.87 -26.60 -15.52
N ASP A 82 -2.61 -27.32 -16.61
CA ASP A 82 -2.15 -26.74 -17.87
C ASP A 82 -3.22 -25.80 -18.48
N GLN A 83 -4.49 -26.19 -18.44
CA GLN A 83 -5.60 -25.34 -18.89
C GLN A 83 -5.75 -24.09 -18.01
N ALA A 84 -5.68 -24.25 -16.70
CA ALA A 84 -5.77 -23.11 -15.76
C ALA A 84 -4.61 -22.14 -15.95
N MET A 85 -3.40 -22.62 -16.24
CA MET A 85 -2.26 -21.76 -16.56
C MET A 85 -2.49 -20.96 -17.84
N LEU A 86 -2.98 -21.59 -18.90
CA LEU A 86 -3.29 -20.90 -20.17
C LEU A 86 -4.38 -19.85 -20.01
N GLU A 87 -5.46 -20.16 -19.27
CA GLU A 87 -6.53 -19.21 -19.00
C GLU A 87 -6.06 -18.06 -18.09
N SER A 88 -5.23 -18.36 -17.10
CA SER A 88 -4.62 -17.34 -16.21
C SER A 88 -3.71 -16.38 -16.98
N ASP A 89 -2.83 -16.91 -17.84
CA ASP A 89 -1.93 -16.08 -18.65
C ASP A 89 -2.70 -15.20 -19.63
N ARG A 90 -3.80 -15.73 -20.20
CA ARG A 90 -4.69 -14.97 -21.07
C ARG A 90 -5.37 -13.83 -20.32
N ILE A 91 -5.96 -14.09 -19.15
CA ILE A 91 -6.61 -13.07 -18.33
C ILE A 91 -5.60 -12.00 -17.90
N ALA A 92 -4.39 -12.41 -17.50
CA ALA A 92 -3.35 -11.47 -17.12
C ALA A 92 -2.94 -10.56 -18.29
N THR A 93 -2.79 -11.12 -19.48
CA THR A 93 -2.43 -10.35 -20.69
C THR A 93 -3.54 -9.39 -21.11
N ASP A 94 -4.80 -9.86 -21.09
CA ASP A 94 -5.96 -9.02 -21.41
C ASP A 94 -6.11 -7.87 -20.39
N ALA A 95 -5.95 -8.16 -19.09
CA ALA A 95 -5.99 -7.14 -18.04
C ALA A 95 -4.86 -6.09 -18.17
N LEU A 96 -3.65 -6.51 -18.52
CA LEU A 96 -2.54 -5.59 -18.77
C LEU A 96 -2.81 -4.69 -19.98
N LYS A 97 -3.38 -5.24 -21.04
CA LYS A 97 -3.75 -4.47 -22.23
C LYS A 97 -4.82 -3.42 -21.94
N ASP A 98 -5.88 -3.81 -21.22
CA ASP A 98 -6.95 -2.89 -20.82
C ASP A 98 -6.42 -1.78 -19.90
N PHE A 99 -5.51 -2.14 -18.98
CA PHE A 99 -4.85 -1.19 -18.10
C PHE A 99 -3.98 -0.19 -18.89
N ASP A 100 -3.19 -0.65 -19.85
CA ASP A 100 -2.35 0.20 -20.68
C ASP A 100 -3.18 1.16 -21.55
N GLU A 101 -4.32 0.70 -22.09
CA GLU A 101 -5.24 1.55 -22.84
C GLU A 101 -5.90 2.62 -21.95
N ALA A 102 -6.37 2.24 -20.76
CA ALA A 102 -6.94 3.16 -19.79
C ALA A 102 -5.91 4.17 -19.27
N SER A 103 -4.68 3.72 -19.03
CA SER A 103 -3.52 4.54 -18.67
C SER A 103 -3.22 5.56 -19.76
N ALA A 104 -3.08 5.12 -21.02
CA ALA A 104 -2.80 6.00 -22.14
C ALA A 104 -3.89 7.07 -22.34
N LYS A 105 -5.17 6.71 -22.13
CA LYS A 105 -6.28 7.65 -22.15
C LYS A 105 -6.19 8.67 -21.01
N THR A 106 -5.85 8.22 -19.82
CA THR A 106 -5.72 9.08 -18.63
C THR A 106 -4.56 10.06 -18.79
N ILE A 107 -3.41 9.59 -19.30
CA ILE A 107 -2.24 10.44 -19.56
C ILE A 107 -2.60 11.52 -20.58
N LYS A 108 -3.30 11.19 -21.66
CA LYS A 108 -3.76 12.18 -22.65
C LYS A 108 -4.68 13.23 -22.04
N ALA A 109 -5.66 12.81 -21.22
CA ALA A 109 -6.56 13.74 -20.55
C ALA A 109 -5.83 14.66 -19.56
N ILE A 110 -4.78 14.16 -18.89
CA ILE A 110 -3.94 14.96 -18.00
C ILE A 110 -3.12 15.97 -18.81
N ASP A 111 -2.54 15.56 -19.95
CA ASP A 111 -1.74 16.43 -20.82
C ASP A 111 -2.58 17.58 -21.40
N GLU A 112 -3.80 17.27 -21.85
CA GLU A 112 -4.79 18.27 -22.30
C GLU A 112 -5.15 19.26 -21.16
N GLY A 113 -5.33 18.75 -19.93
CA GLY A 113 -5.57 19.60 -18.75
C GLY A 113 -4.36 20.44 -18.34
N PHE A 114 -3.15 19.88 -18.48
CA PHE A 114 -1.91 20.54 -18.11
C PHE A 114 -1.62 21.74 -19.01
N GLN A 115 -1.89 21.63 -20.31
CA GLN A 115 -1.71 22.73 -21.26
C GLN A 115 -2.58 23.94 -20.91
N ALA A 116 -3.85 23.72 -20.53
CA ALA A 116 -4.75 24.79 -20.11
C ALA A 116 -4.27 25.47 -18.80
N VAL A 117 -3.69 24.69 -17.88
CA VAL A 117 -3.09 25.21 -16.65
C VAL A 117 -1.83 26.00 -16.95
N GLU A 118 -0.98 25.56 -17.88
CA GLU A 118 0.22 26.29 -18.28
C GLU A 118 -0.12 27.65 -18.90
N GLU A 119 -1.12 27.70 -19.79
CA GLU A 119 -1.61 28.95 -20.36
C GLU A 119 -2.18 29.89 -19.30
N GLN A 120 -2.99 29.36 -18.38
CA GLN A 120 -3.53 30.15 -17.27
C GLN A 120 -2.43 30.68 -16.35
N LEU A 121 -1.45 29.85 -16.00
CA LEU A 121 -0.37 30.24 -15.10
C LEU A 121 0.57 31.26 -15.75
N ALA A 122 0.81 31.15 -17.06
CA ALA A 122 1.55 32.16 -17.81
C ALA A 122 0.79 33.51 -17.85
N SER A 123 -0.53 33.48 -18.03
CA SER A 123 -1.39 34.67 -17.97
C SER A 123 -1.39 35.30 -16.58
N ASP A 124 -1.59 34.51 -15.53
CA ASP A 124 -1.63 34.98 -14.14
C ASP A 124 -0.28 35.61 -13.73
N LEU A 125 0.85 35.02 -14.14
CA LEU A 125 2.17 35.60 -13.91
C LEU A 125 2.36 36.93 -14.66
N ALA A 126 1.88 37.03 -15.89
CA ALA A 126 1.94 38.28 -16.64
C ALA A 126 1.08 39.37 -15.98
N GLU A 127 -0.13 39.03 -15.54
CA GLU A 127 -1.03 39.94 -14.83
C GLU A 127 -0.41 40.42 -13.51
N ILE A 128 0.13 39.49 -12.69
CA ILE A 128 0.82 39.82 -11.44
C ILE A 128 2.00 40.77 -11.67
N ASN A 129 2.80 40.52 -12.71
CA ASN A 129 3.94 41.38 -13.03
C ASN A 129 3.50 42.78 -13.44
N SER A 130 2.47 42.90 -14.28
CA SER A 130 1.91 44.21 -14.66
C SER A 130 1.30 44.95 -13.48
N GLY A 131 0.56 44.25 -12.61
CA GLY A 131 -0.01 44.82 -11.40
C GLY A 131 1.05 45.29 -10.39
N GLN A 132 2.22 44.63 -10.34
CA GLN A 132 3.35 45.09 -9.53
C GLN A 132 3.95 46.40 -10.07
N GLU A 133 4.06 46.57 -11.38
CA GLU A 133 4.55 47.80 -11.99
C GLU A 133 3.59 48.98 -11.72
N GLU A 134 2.28 48.75 -11.90
CA GLU A 134 1.26 49.76 -11.58
C GLU A 134 1.24 50.14 -10.09
N LEU A 135 1.41 49.15 -9.19
CA LEU A 135 1.51 49.42 -7.75
C LEU A 135 2.77 50.21 -7.40
N ASP A 136 3.91 49.90 -8.02
CA ASP A 136 5.16 50.66 -7.85
C ASP A 136 5.00 52.12 -8.30
N GLU A 137 4.33 52.36 -9.43
CA GLU A 137 4.04 53.71 -9.92
C GLU A 137 3.05 54.43 -9.00
N PHE A 138 2.00 53.75 -8.55
CA PHE A 138 1.04 54.29 -7.61
C PHE A 138 1.72 54.69 -6.30
N GLU A 139 2.56 53.84 -5.72
CA GLU A 139 3.27 54.13 -4.47
C GLU A 139 4.19 55.35 -4.63
N LYS A 140 4.95 55.44 -5.74
CA LYS A 140 5.76 56.63 -6.05
C LYS A 140 4.90 57.89 -6.20
N SER A 141 3.75 57.80 -6.87
CA SER A 141 2.85 58.93 -7.08
C SER A 141 2.24 59.42 -5.76
N VAL A 142 1.81 58.51 -4.89
CA VAL A 142 1.27 58.81 -3.55
C VAL A 142 2.35 59.40 -2.66
N GLN A 143 3.57 58.84 -2.70
CA GLN A 143 4.70 59.38 -1.96
C GLN A 143 5.00 60.81 -2.42
N ASN A 144 5.01 61.06 -3.73
CA ASN A 144 5.24 62.40 -4.28
C ASN A 144 4.11 63.36 -3.86
N ALA A 145 2.84 62.99 -4.06
CA ALA A 145 1.68 63.80 -3.69
C ALA A 145 1.63 64.13 -2.19
N ARG A 146 1.97 63.19 -1.32
CA ARG A 146 2.05 63.42 0.14
C ARG A 146 3.24 64.28 0.53
N SER A 147 4.37 64.15 -0.16
CA SER A 147 5.60 64.92 0.12
C SER A 147 5.54 66.40 -0.31
N GLN A 148 4.54 66.80 -1.12
CA GLN A 148 4.33 68.18 -1.54
C GLN A 148 3.84 69.09 -0.40
N GLY A 149 3.35 68.54 0.72
CA GLY A 149 3.15 69.29 1.96
C GLY A 149 4.46 69.39 2.76
N LEU A 150 4.96 70.62 3.01
CA LEU A 150 6.17 70.88 3.82
C LEU A 150 6.17 70.20 5.20
N PHE A 151 5.00 69.86 5.73
CA PHE A 151 4.82 69.19 7.02
C PHE A 151 5.14 67.68 7.03
N PHE A 152 4.99 66.97 5.91
CA PHE A 152 4.95 65.50 5.93
C PHE A 152 6.25 64.80 5.50
N LYS A 153 7.25 65.55 5.01
CA LYS A 153 8.52 64.99 4.53
C LYS A 153 9.32 64.23 5.60
N GLY A 154 9.08 64.48 6.89
CA GLY A 154 9.78 63.83 8.00
C GLY A 154 9.00 62.71 8.71
N LEU A 155 7.70 62.55 8.44
CA LEU A 155 6.83 61.65 9.21
C LEU A 155 6.71 60.25 8.59
N TYR A 156 7.02 60.10 7.30
CA TYR A 156 6.85 58.84 6.59
C TYR A 156 8.20 58.28 6.15
N LYS A 157 8.50 57.06 6.61
CA LYS A 157 9.55 56.23 6.01
C LYS A 157 8.91 55.49 4.83
N PRO A 158 9.50 55.51 3.62
CA PRO A 158 9.00 54.69 2.52
C PRO A 158 8.99 53.23 2.96
N LEU A 159 7.88 52.52 2.71
CA LEU A 159 7.84 51.08 2.95
C LEU A 159 8.77 50.44 1.93
N LYS A 160 9.90 49.91 2.41
CA LYS A 160 10.79 49.15 1.55
C LYS A 160 10.15 47.80 1.22
N ARG A 161 10.29 47.35 -0.03
CA ARG A 161 9.95 45.97 -0.39
C ARG A 161 10.71 45.01 0.50
N TRP A 162 10.12 43.83 0.74
CA TRP A 162 10.72 42.79 1.57
C TRP A 162 12.18 42.48 1.17
N LYS A 163 12.45 42.45 -0.14
CA LYS A 163 13.77 42.19 -0.72
C LYS A 163 14.79 43.31 -0.53
N ASP A 164 14.32 44.55 -0.35
CA ASP A 164 15.13 45.75 -0.24
C ASP A 164 15.32 46.21 1.23
N ARG A 165 14.75 45.47 2.19
CA ARG A 165 14.94 45.71 3.63
C ARG A 165 16.29 45.20 4.10
N ASP A 166 16.85 45.91 5.07
CA ASP A 166 18.05 45.48 5.77
C ASP A 166 17.79 44.14 6.49
N PRO A 167 18.74 43.18 6.49
CA PRO A 167 18.54 41.88 7.13
C PRO A 167 18.13 42.00 8.60
N ALA A 168 18.64 43.00 9.34
CA ALA A 168 18.25 43.24 10.72
C ALA A 168 16.77 43.64 10.88
N GLU A 169 16.21 44.39 9.92
CA GLU A 169 14.80 44.79 9.93
C GLU A 169 13.88 43.62 9.54
N GLN A 170 14.35 42.73 8.64
CA GLN A 170 13.62 41.51 8.30
C GLN A 170 13.55 40.53 9.48
N GLU A 171 14.65 40.41 10.23
CA GLU A 171 14.70 39.58 11.44
C GLU A 171 13.75 40.12 12.51
N ALA A 172 13.75 41.43 12.77
CA ALA A 172 12.80 42.06 13.70
C ALA A 172 11.33 41.79 13.33
N ILE A 173 10.98 41.90 12.04
CA ILE A 173 9.60 41.61 11.56
C ILE A 173 9.27 40.13 11.72
N ARG A 174 10.24 39.23 11.50
CA ARG A 174 10.05 37.79 11.73
C ARG A 174 9.88 37.47 13.21
N GLU A 175 10.60 38.15 14.09
CA GLU A 175 10.44 38.00 15.54
C GLU A 175 9.06 38.48 16.01
N GLU A 176 8.59 39.64 15.53
CA GLU A 176 7.24 40.13 15.81
C GLU A 176 6.17 39.16 15.28
N ALA A 177 6.34 38.65 14.05
CA ALA A 177 5.44 37.65 13.48
C ALA A 177 5.45 36.34 14.28
N ASN A 178 6.62 35.91 14.77
CA ASN A 178 6.75 34.73 15.62
C ASN A 178 6.08 34.94 16.98
N GLN A 179 6.20 36.12 17.60
CA GLN A 179 5.50 36.44 18.85
C GLN A 179 3.98 36.44 18.66
N ILE A 180 3.47 36.96 17.53
CA ILE A 180 2.05 36.91 17.20
C ILE A 180 1.60 35.46 16.94
N ALA A 181 2.42 34.66 16.24
CA ALA A 181 2.16 33.25 16.00
C ALA A 181 2.21 32.40 17.28
N GLU A 182 3.05 32.77 18.23
CA GLU A 182 3.15 32.13 19.54
C GLU A 182 1.95 32.48 20.41
N THR A 183 1.59 33.76 20.52
CA THR A 183 0.42 34.21 21.29
C THR A 183 -0.89 33.64 20.72
N THR A 184 -1.04 33.64 19.39
CA THR A 184 -2.17 33.01 18.70
C THR A 184 -2.12 31.49 18.84
N GLY A 185 -0.93 30.90 18.75
CA GLY A 185 -0.70 29.46 18.92
C GLY A 185 -0.99 28.98 20.34
N ALA A 186 -0.69 29.78 21.36
CA ALA A 186 -0.98 29.51 22.77
C ALA A 186 -2.50 29.57 23.05
N LEU A 187 -3.20 30.53 22.44
CA LEU A 187 -4.67 30.60 22.44
C LEU A 187 -5.31 29.39 21.72
N MET A 188 -4.63 28.83 20.71
CA MET A 188 -5.06 27.60 20.03
C MET A 188 -4.62 26.29 20.72
N LYS A 189 -3.63 26.31 21.63
CA LYS A 189 -3.09 25.13 22.35
C LYS A 189 -3.95 24.72 23.54
N SER A 190 -5.27 24.77 23.43
CA SER A 190 -6.12 24.24 24.51
C SER A 190 -6.20 22.71 24.38
N LYS A 191 -5.49 21.98 25.27
CA LYS A 191 -5.55 20.50 25.39
C LYS A 191 -6.98 19.94 25.42
N SER A 192 -7.96 20.76 25.82
CA SER A 192 -9.38 20.43 25.80
C SER A 192 -9.95 20.13 24.41
N ARG A 193 -9.43 20.76 23.34
CA ARG A 193 -9.91 20.54 21.96
C ARG A 193 -9.57 19.15 21.43
N LYS A 194 -8.31 18.71 21.57
CA LYS A 194 -7.89 17.33 21.24
C LYS A 194 -8.72 16.28 21.96
N ASN A 195 -8.94 16.46 23.27
CA ASN A 195 -9.70 15.51 24.05
C ASN A 195 -11.18 15.47 23.63
N LEU A 196 -11.75 16.62 23.26
CA LEU A 196 -13.11 16.71 22.70
C LEU A 196 -13.23 15.97 21.36
N TYR A 197 -12.27 16.13 20.44
CA TYR A 197 -12.28 15.40 19.17
C TYR A 197 -12.12 13.90 19.36
N ILE A 198 -11.23 13.45 20.25
CA ILE A 198 -11.05 12.02 20.57
C ILE A 198 -12.36 11.44 21.13
N LEU A 199 -12.99 12.14 22.08
CA LEU A 199 -14.28 11.74 22.65
C LEU A 199 -15.37 11.66 21.57
N LEU A 200 -15.44 12.64 20.67
CA LEU A 200 -16.46 12.69 19.62
C LEU A 200 -16.26 11.58 18.58
N ILE A 201 -15.02 11.30 18.17
CA ILE A 201 -14.68 10.18 17.29
C ILE A 201 -15.04 8.85 17.95
N PHE A 202 -14.73 8.69 19.24
CA PHE A 202 -15.06 7.49 19.99
C PHE A 202 -16.57 7.27 20.09
N LEU A 203 -17.33 8.33 20.43
CA LEU A 203 -18.79 8.29 20.48
C LEU A 203 -19.40 7.91 19.12
N MET A 204 -18.92 8.53 18.04
CA MET A 204 -19.38 8.24 16.68
C MET A 204 -18.99 6.84 16.21
N GLY A 205 -17.81 6.34 16.57
CA GLY A 205 -17.39 4.98 16.30
C GLY A 205 -18.27 3.95 17.00
N PHE A 206 -18.65 4.21 18.26
CA PHE A 206 -19.59 3.37 19.01
C PHE A 206 -20.97 3.35 18.35
N LEU A 207 -21.51 4.52 18.00
CA LEU A 207 -22.76 4.65 17.23
C LEU A 207 -22.72 3.92 15.90
N LEU A 208 -21.56 3.91 15.22
CA LEU A 208 -21.39 3.18 13.95
C LEU A 208 -21.47 1.67 14.17
N VAL A 209 -20.80 1.13 15.19
CA VAL A 209 -20.86 -0.31 15.51
C VAL A 209 -22.28 -0.74 15.84
N GLU A 210 -23.02 0.03 16.66
CA GLU A 210 -24.44 -0.24 16.92
C GLU A 210 -25.31 -0.12 15.66
N SER A 211 -24.99 0.81 14.77
CA SER A 211 -25.73 1.01 13.52
C SER A 211 -25.49 -0.09 12.48
N VAL A 212 -24.32 -0.74 12.52
CA VAL A 212 -23.97 -1.85 11.62
C VAL A 212 -24.57 -3.16 12.12
N THR A 213 -24.67 -3.35 13.44
CA THR A 213 -25.29 -4.54 14.02
C THR A 213 -26.82 -4.47 14.01
N SER A 214 -27.40 -3.28 14.04
CA SER A 214 -28.85 -3.08 13.85
C SER A 214 -29.20 -3.05 12.36
N ALA A 215 -29.82 -4.12 11.87
CA ALA A 215 -30.07 -4.41 10.45
C ALA A 215 -31.01 -3.43 9.69
N GLU A 216 -31.34 -2.27 10.25
CA GLU A 216 -32.44 -1.41 9.80
C GLU A 216 -31.99 -0.05 9.23
N ARG A 217 -30.67 0.17 9.06
CA ARG A 217 -30.15 1.47 8.60
C ARG A 217 -29.77 1.47 7.12
N SER A 218 -30.20 2.51 6.40
CA SER A 218 -29.88 2.69 4.98
C SER A 218 -28.37 2.84 4.76
N LEU A 219 -27.85 2.27 3.68
CA LEU A 219 -26.44 2.36 3.29
C LEU A 219 -25.95 3.82 3.20
N SER A 220 -26.84 4.74 2.83
CA SER A 220 -26.59 6.18 2.81
C SER A 220 -26.24 6.74 4.20
N GLY A 221 -26.87 6.25 5.27
CA GLY A 221 -26.59 6.68 6.64
C GLY A 221 -25.20 6.23 7.09
N ILE A 222 -24.80 5.01 6.75
CA ILE A 222 -23.47 4.45 7.07
C ILE A 222 -22.36 5.26 6.38
N ILE A 223 -22.55 5.58 5.08
CA ILE A 223 -21.60 6.38 4.30
C ILE A 223 -21.42 7.77 4.93
N VAL A 224 -22.51 8.45 5.32
CA VAL A 224 -22.44 9.77 5.96
C VAL A 224 -21.68 9.70 7.29
N SER A 225 -21.91 8.67 8.12
CA SER A 225 -21.16 8.50 9.36
C SER A 225 -19.66 8.25 9.14
N ILE A 226 -19.28 7.49 8.11
CA ILE A 226 -17.86 7.28 7.76
C ILE A 226 -17.21 8.60 7.32
N ILE A 227 -17.90 9.40 6.51
CA ILE A 227 -17.42 10.72 6.08
C ILE A 227 -17.20 11.64 7.28
N ILE A 228 -18.16 11.71 8.21
CA ILE A 228 -18.04 12.55 9.42
C ILE A 228 -16.84 12.11 10.28
N ILE A 229 -16.63 10.80 10.46
CA ILE A 229 -15.47 10.27 11.21
C ILE A 229 -14.16 10.61 10.49
N SER A 230 -14.12 10.53 9.16
CA SER A 230 -12.96 10.91 8.36
C SER A 230 -12.60 12.39 8.53
N LEU A 231 -13.60 13.29 8.47
CA LEU A 231 -13.39 14.72 8.68
C LEU A 231 -12.84 15.03 10.09
N LEU A 232 -13.41 14.40 11.13
CA LEU A 232 -12.93 14.56 12.50
C LEU A 232 -11.50 14.03 12.69
N SER A 233 -11.16 12.93 12.03
CA SER A 233 -9.82 12.35 12.06
C SER A 233 -8.78 13.27 11.39
N ILE A 234 -9.15 13.91 10.29
CA ILE A 234 -8.29 14.90 9.59
C ILE A 234 -8.05 16.13 10.49
N GLN A 235 -9.08 16.64 11.16
CA GLN A 235 -8.94 17.75 12.12
C GLN A 235 -8.00 17.38 13.28
N LEU A 236 -8.10 16.15 13.79
CA LEU A 236 -7.23 15.65 14.84
C LEU A 236 -5.77 15.49 14.38
N LEU A 237 -5.54 15.02 13.15
CA LEU A 237 -4.20 14.92 12.57
C LEU A 237 -3.56 16.29 12.39
N PHE A 238 -4.33 17.29 11.97
CA PHE A 238 -3.85 18.67 11.84
C PHE A 238 -3.45 19.27 13.20
N GLU A 239 -4.24 19.01 14.25
CA GLU A 239 -3.91 19.47 15.59
C GLU A 239 -2.71 18.72 16.19
N LYS A 240 -2.48 17.46 15.77
CA LYS A 240 -1.31 16.67 16.15
C LYS A 240 -0.05 17.13 15.43
N SER A 241 -0.11 17.45 14.13
CA SER A 241 1.04 17.94 13.35
C SER A 241 1.50 19.32 13.81
N ILE A 242 0.57 20.22 14.14
CA ILE A 242 0.89 21.53 14.75
C ILE A 242 1.55 21.38 16.11
N SER A 243 1.16 20.36 16.89
CA SER A 243 1.77 20.06 18.18
C SER A 243 3.18 19.49 18.02
N SER A 244 3.35 18.51 17.14
CA SER A 244 4.63 17.82 16.91
C SER A 244 5.69 18.78 16.41
N ARG A 245 5.32 19.70 15.50
CA ARG A 245 6.26 20.68 14.92
C ARG A 245 6.85 21.64 15.96
N LYS A 246 6.22 21.79 17.12
CA LYS A 246 6.69 22.67 18.21
C LYS A 246 7.54 21.95 19.26
N ASP A 247 7.45 20.62 19.37
CA ASP A 247 8.30 19.85 20.28
C ASP A 247 9.74 19.68 19.70
N ASP A 248 9.91 19.86 18.39
CA ASP A 248 11.21 19.77 17.70
C ASP A 248 12.03 21.09 17.75
N THR A 249 11.51 22.14 18.40
CA THR A 249 12.13 23.49 18.43
C THR A 249 12.60 23.94 19.82
N GLU A 250 12.57 23.07 20.82
CA GLU A 250 13.23 23.26 22.14
C GLU A 250 14.60 22.58 22.20
#